data_AF-A0A916D9X4-F1
#
_entry.id   AF-A0A916D9X4-F1
#
_cell.length_a   1.000
_cell.length_b   1.000
_cell.length_c   1.000
_cell.angle_alpha   90.00
_cell.angle_beta   90.00
_cell.angle_gamma   90.00
#
_symmetry.space_group_name_H-M   'P 1'
#
loop_
_entity.id
_entity.type
_entity.pdbx_description
1 polymer ?
#
loop_
_entity_poly.entity_id
_entity_poly.type
_entity_poly.pdbx_seq_one_letter_code
_entity_poly.pdbx_strand_id
1 'polypeptide(L)' 'MVLDPSTPLSPVLFKHGVTIISGTKVIDEAVVLRTVGQGASLRQVRGVKLLTLWNSSSNPLA' A
#
# COMPACT_ATOMS: atom_id res chain seq x y z
N MET A 1 -11.36 -5.27 -4.88
CA MET A 1 -10.09 -5.01 -4.16
C MET A 1 -9.14 -4.32 -5.14
N VAL A 2 -8.34 -3.36 -4.67
CA VAL A 2 -7.25 -2.75 -5.45
C VAL A 2 -5.93 -3.02 -4.72
N LEU A 3 -4.93 -3.49 -5.45
CA LEU A 3 -3.64 -3.92 -4.91
C LEU A 3 -2.51 -3.51 -5.85
N ASP A 4 -1.59 -2.71 -5.34
CA ASP A 4 -0.32 -2.37 -5.97
C ASP A 4 0.48 -1.50 -4.96
N PRO A 5 1.83 -1.53 -4.94
CA PRO A 5 2.61 -0.59 -4.14
C PRO A 5 2.25 0.88 -4.38
N SER A 6 1.89 1.23 -5.61
CA SER A 6 1.47 2.57 -6.00
C SER A 6 -0.01 2.87 -5.73
N THR A 7 -0.77 1.91 -5.19
CA THR A 7 -2.20 2.09 -4.89
C THR A 7 -2.37 3.23 -3.90
N PRO A 8 -3.13 4.29 -4.25
CA PRO A 8 -3.43 5.36 -3.31
C PRO A 8 -4.16 4.81 -2.09
N LEU A 9 -3.60 5.02 -0.89
CA LEU A 9 -4.23 4.67 0.39
C LEU A 9 -5.32 5.69 0.78
N SER A 10 -6.20 6.01 -0.17
CA SER A 10 -7.23 7.03 -0.03
C SER A 10 -8.60 6.40 0.22
N PRO A 11 -9.32 6.81 1.28
CA PRO A 11 -10.70 6.37 1.52
C PRO A 11 -11.69 6.75 0.40
N VAL A 12 -11.32 7.67 -0.50
CA VAL A 12 -12.13 8.01 -1.67
C VAL A 12 -12.42 6.78 -2.52
N LEU A 13 -11.49 5.82 -2.62
CA LEU A 13 -11.70 4.58 -3.37
C LEU A 13 -12.88 3.75 -2.84
N PHE A 14 -13.16 3.80 -1.53
CA PHE A 14 -14.34 3.12 -0.96
C PHE A 14 -15.66 3.71 -1.48
N LYS A 15 -15.70 5.02 -1.78
CA LYS A 15 -16.88 5.66 -2.40
C LYS A 15 -17.10 5.22 -3.85
N HIS A 16 -16.10 4.60 -4.47
CA HIS A 16 -16.14 4.07 -5.83
C HIS A 16 -16.32 2.54 -5.88
N GLY A 17 -16.81 1.93 -4.80
CA GLY A 17 -17.15 0.49 -4.78
C GLY A 17 -15.96 -0.43 -4.48
N VAL A 18 -14.79 0.10 -4.15
CA VAL A 18 -13.69 -0.72 -3.62
C VAL A 18 -14.03 -1.14 -2.19
N THR A 19 -13.77 -2.40 -1.83
CA THR A 19 -13.97 -2.90 -0.45
C THR A 19 -12.66 -3.01 0.34
N ILE A 20 -11.56 -3.29 -0.36
CA ILE A 20 -10.22 -3.51 0.20
C ILE A 20 -9.21 -2.75 -0.65
N ILE A 21 -8.34 -1.99 0.02
CA ILE A 21 -7.21 -1.26 -0.58
C ILE A 21 -5.94 -1.84 0.03
N SER A 22 -5.00 -2.30 -0.80
CA SER A 22 -3.71 -2.78 -0.32
C SER A 22 -2.57 -2.13 -1.08
N GLY A 23 -1.58 -1.64 -0.34
CA GLY A 23 -0.47 -0.89 -0.90
C GLY A 23 0.67 -0.76 0.10
N THR A 24 1.57 0.19 -0.14
CA THR A 24 2.73 0.43 0.71
C THR A 24 2.70 1.83 1.31
N LYS A 25 3.27 1.97 2.51
CA LYS A 25 3.63 3.26 3.10
C LYS A 25 5.14 3.33 3.24
N VAL A 26 5.75 4.37 2.69
CA VAL A 26 7.16 4.68 2.92
C VAL A 26 7.37 5.03 4.40
N ILE A 27 8.32 4.37 5.03
CA ILE A 27 8.73 4.59 6.42
C ILE A 27 10.21 5.00 6.54
N ASP A 28 10.98 4.87 5.46
CA ASP A 28 12.35 5.37 5.32
C ASP A 28 12.61 5.73 3.84
N GLU A 29 12.57 7.01 3.53
CA GLU A 29 12.69 7.54 2.17
C GLU A 29 14.07 7.26 1.56
N ALA A 30 15.15 7.37 2.34
CA ALA A 30 16.51 7.20 1.85
C ALA A 30 16.75 5.77 1.37
N VAL A 31 16.28 4.78 2.14
CA VAL A 31 16.38 3.36 1.78
C VAL A 31 15.48 3.03 0.59
N VAL A 32 14.27 3.59 0.53
CA VAL A 32 13.36 3.39 -0.61
C VAL A 32 13.97 3.92 -1.89
N LEU A 33 14.41 5.18 -1.91
CA LEU A 33 15.02 5.81 -3.10
C LEU A 33 16.24 5.03 -3.58
N ARG A 34 17.10 4.58 -2.66
CA ARG A 34 18.25 3.74 -3.00
C ARG A 34 17.82 2.43 -3.64
N THR A 35 16.91 1.67 -3.03
CA THR A 35 16.55 0.33 -3.53
C THR A 35 15.75 0.38 -4.83
N VAL A 36 14.77 1.30 -4.93
CA VAL A 36 13.99 1.52 -6.16
C VAL A 36 14.90 1.98 -7.31
N GLY A 37 15.85 2.88 -7.05
CA GLY A 37 16.81 3.34 -8.05
C GLY A 37 17.72 2.24 -8.61
N GLN A 38 17.83 1.09 -7.94
CA GLN A 38 18.56 -0.09 -8.42
C GLN A 38 17.65 -1.11 -9.15
N GLY A 39 16.39 -0.76 -9.42
CA GLY A 39 15.44 -1.66 -10.07
C GLY A 39 14.91 -2.77 -9.15
N ALA A 40 14.90 -2.56 -7.83
CA ALA A 40 14.36 -3.53 -6.88
C ALA A 40 12.87 -3.81 -7.14
N SER A 41 12.51 -5.10 -7.20
CA SER A 41 11.11 -5.52 -7.15
C SER A 41 10.48 -5.21 -5.79
N LEU A 42 9.15 -5.19 -5.68
CA LEU A 42 8.44 -4.90 -4.42
C LEU A 42 8.95 -5.72 -3.22
N ARG A 43 9.27 -7.01 -3.43
CA ARG A 43 9.79 -7.89 -2.37
C ARG A 43 11.20 -7.50 -1.90
N GLN A 44 11.95 -6.78 -2.73
CA GLN A 44 13.31 -6.31 -2.47
C GLN A 44 13.35 -4.86 -1.98
N VAL A 45 12.31 -4.06 -2.24
CA VAL A 45 12.19 -2.70 -1.71
C VAL A 45 12.22 -2.76 -0.18
N ARG A 46 13.09 -1.96 0.41
CA ARG A 46 13.22 -1.78 1.86
C ARG A 46 12.73 -0.39 2.25
N GLY A 47 12.45 -0.17 3.54
CA GLY A 47 11.95 1.12 4.02
C GLY A 47 10.47 1.35 3.72
N VAL A 48 9.69 0.27 3.49
CA VAL A 48 8.24 0.31 3.32
C VAL A 48 7.54 -0.57 4.35
N LYS A 49 6.29 -0.22 4.67
CA LYS A 49 5.34 -1.06 5.40
C LYS A 49 4.18 -1.41 4.47
N LEU A 50 3.85 -2.70 4.40
CA LEU A 50 2.62 -3.15 3.72
C LEU A 50 1.41 -2.77 4.56
N LEU A 51 0.42 -2.15 3.93
CA LEU A 51 -0.83 -1.74 4.56
C LEU A 51 -2.01 -2.29 3.78
N THR A 52 -3.02 -2.72 4.52
CA THR A 52 -4.33 -3.12 3.98
C THR A 52 -5.40 -2.36 4.74
N LEU A 53 -6.18 -1.58 4.01
CA LEU A 53 -7.34 -0.85 4.51
C LEU A 53 -8.60 -1.58 4.09
N TRP A 54 -9.52 -1.71 5.03
CA TRP A 54 -10.83 -2.30 4.82
C TRP A 54 -11.87 -1.21 4.92
N ASN A 55 -12.94 -1.30 4.11
CA ASN A 55 -14.13 -0.54 4.40
C ASN A 55 -14.67 -0.97 5.77
N SER A 56 -15.16 -0.04 6.59
CA SER A 56 -15.55 -0.28 7.98
C SER A 56 -16.56 -1.42 8.15
N SER A 57 -17.40 -1.67 7.15
CA SER A 57 -18.40 -2.76 7.13
C SER A 57 -17.82 -4.13 6.77
N SER A 58 -16.53 -4.21 6.43
CA SER A 58 -15.88 -5.39 5.86
C SER A 58 -14.56 -5.76 6.53
N ASN A 59 -14.17 -5.08 7.62
CA ASN A 59 -12.92 -5.35 8.31
C ASN A 59 -13.00 -6.72 9.03
N PRO A 60 -12.19 -7.74 8.66
CA PRO A 60 -12.22 -9.05 9.30
C PRO A 60 -11.59 -9.08 10.69
N LEU A 61 -10.99 -7.96 11.12
CA LEU A 61 -10.38 -7.78 12.45
C LEU A 61 -11.21 -6.87 13.36
N ALA A 62 -12.37 -6.38 12.91
CA ALA A 62 -13.31 -5.57 13.70
C ALA A 62 -14.48 -6.41 14.24
#